data_AF-A0AA35KV49-F1
#
_entry.id   AF-A0AA35KV49-F1
#
_cell.length_a   1.000
_cell.length_b   1.000
_cell.length_c   1.000
_cell.angle_alpha   90.00
_cell.angle_beta   90.00
_cell.angle_gamma   90.00
#
_symmetry.space_group_name_H-M   'P 1'
#
loop_
_entity.id
_entity.type
_entity.pdbx_description
1 polymer ?
#
loop_
_entity_poly.entity_id
_entity_poly.type
_entity_poly.pdbx_seq_one_letter_code
_entity_poly.pdbx_strand_id
1 'polypeptide(L)' 'MPTLTDEEQEFMDSPITPEEIDAVLKNLKPHKAPGPDGFTAEFYRKFKEPLMPYMTRLFNDIIKGAPSPKPGPTPK' A
#
# COMPACT_ATOMS: atom_id res chain seq x y z
N MET A 1 13.99 -12.85 -22.57
CA MET A 1 13.37 -12.18 -21.41
C MET A 1 12.39 -13.16 -20.80
N PRO A 2 12.23 -13.21 -19.47
CA PRO A 2 11.12 -13.96 -18.89
C PRO A 2 9.80 -13.34 -19.36
N THR A 3 8.85 -14.19 -19.75
CA THR A 3 7.50 -13.79 -20.15
C THR A 3 6.56 -14.31 -19.08
N LEU A 4 5.62 -13.47 -18.64
CA LEU A 4 4.60 -13.89 -17.67
C LEU A 4 3.68 -14.93 -18.31
N THR A 5 3.21 -15.87 -17.51
CA THR A 5 2.09 -16.74 -17.92
C THR A 5 0.77 -15.97 -17.86
N ASP A 6 -0.24 -16.46 -18.58
CA ASP A 6 -1.59 -15.87 -18.53
C ASP A 6 -2.14 -15.86 -17.09
N GLU A 7 -1.82 -16.89 -16.30
CA GLU A 7 -2.21 -17.00 -14.89
C GLU A 7 -1.52 -15.95 -14.00
N GLU A 8 -0.23 -15.69 -14.21
CA GLU A 8 0.49 -14.65 -13.48
C GLU A 8 -0.04 -13.26 -13.82
N GLN A 9 -0.40 -13.04 -15.09
CA GLN A 9 -0.99 -11.78 -15.53
C GLN A 9 -2.37 -11.56 -14.90
N GLU A 10 -3.25 -12.58 -14.90
CA GLU A 10 -4.56 -12.49 -14.26
C GLU A 10 -4.45 -12.27 -12.74
N PHE A 11 -3.48 -12.91 -12.09
CA PHE A 11 -3.19 -12.67 -10.67
C PHE A 11 -2.76 -11.23 -10.40
N MET A 12 -1.89 -10.65 -11.23
CA MET A 12 -1.43 -9.28 -11.08
C MET A 12 -2.53 -8.23 -11.31
N ASP A 13 -3.53 -8.54 -12.15
CA ASP A 13 -4.67 -7.66 -12.42
C ASP A 13 -5.79 -7.80 -11.36
N SER A 14 -5.66 -8.74 -10.43
CA SER A 14 -6.66 -8.96 -9.39
C SER A 14 -6.70 -7.83 -8.35
N PRO A 15 -7.85 -7.58 -7.70
CA PRO A 15 -7.95 -6.55 -6.67
C PRO A 15 -7.07 -6.86 -5.45
N ILE A 16 -6.43 -5.83 -4.90
CA ILE A 16 -5.65 -5.95 -3.65
C ILE A 16 -6.58 -6.30 -2.50
N THR A 17 -6.16 -7.30 -1.71
CA THR A 17 -6.86 -7.81 -0.55
C THR A 17 -6.36 -7.18 0.76
N PRO A 18 -7.19 -7.11 1.82
CA PRO A 18 -6.74 -6.73 3.17
C PRO A 18 -5.61 -7.63 3.70
N GLU A 19 -5.61 -8.91 3.35
CA GLU A 19 -4.62 -9.90 3.79
C GLU A 19 -3.23 -9.59 3.24
N GLU A 20 -3.13 -9.20 1.97
CA GLU A 20 -1.87 -8.75 1.36
C GLU A 20 -1.33 -7.51 2.05
N ILE A 21 -2.19 -6.54 2.36
CA ILE A 21 -1.80 -5.31 3.07
C ILE A 21 -1.31 -5.66 4.48
N ASP A 22 -2.01 -6.52 5.23
CA ASP A 22 -1.59 -6.96 6.55
C ASP A 22 -0.23 -7.69 6.52
N ALA A 23 -0.01 -8.55 5.51
CA ALA A 23 1.27 -9.23 5.31
C ALA A 23 2.41 -8.23 5.04
N VAL A 24 2.18 -7.19 4.22
CA VAL A 24 3.16 -6.14 3.96
C VAL A 24 3.47 -5.35 5.24
N LEU A 25 2.45 -4.93 5.98
CA LEU A 25 2.61 -4.17 7.23
C LEU A 25 3.40 -4.96 8.29
N LYS A 26 3.18 -6.28 8.39
CA LYS A 26 3.95 -7.17 9.26
C LYS A 26 5.42 -7.25 8.85
N ASN A 27 5.72 -7.20 7.55
CA ASN A 27 7.08 -7.32 7.03
C ASN A 27 7.86 -5.99 6.92
N LEU A 28 7.24 -4.84 7.23
CA LEU A 28 7.94 -3.55 7.23
C LEU A 28 9.14 -3.54 8.20
N LYS A 29 10.29 -3.02 7.78
CA LYS A 29 11.44 -2.91 8.69
C LYS A 29 11.16 -1.82 9.76
N PRO A 30 11.28 -2.15 11.07
CA PRO A 30 11.10 -1.16 12.12
C PRO A 30 12.27 -0.14 12.13
N HIS A 31 12.08 0.97 12.85
CA HIS A 31 13.10 2.01 13.10
C HIS A 31 13.71 2.66 11.85
N LYS A 32 13.00 2.62 10.72
CA LYS A 32 13.34 3.45 9.55
C LYS A 32 12.81 4.87 9.74
N ALA A 33 13.53 5.83 9.16
CA ALA A 33 13.05 7.21 9.05
C ALA A 33 11.67 7.25 8.35
N PRO A 34 10.76 8.14 8.77
CA PRO A 34 9.46 8.29 8.14
C PRO A 34 9.60 8.76 6.68
N GLY A 35 8.58 8.46 5.87
CA GLY A 35 8.51 8.96 4.50
C GLY A 35 8.17 10.46 4.45
N PRO A 36 7.94 11.00 3.25
CA PRO A 36 7.40 12.37 3.08
C PRO A 36 6.04 12.60 3.76
N ASP A 37 5.36 11.52 4.14
CA ASP A 37 4.11 11.50 4.91
C ASP A 37 4.31 11.75 6.42
N GLY A 38 5.53 11.66 6.93
CA GLY A 38 5.85 11.83 8.34
C GLY A 38 5.51 10.62 9.23
N PHE A 39 5.04 9.50 8.67
CA PHE A 39 4.65 8.32 9.44
C PHE A 39 5.71 7.21 9.40
N THR A 40 5.92 6.54 10.53
CA THR A 40 6.83 5.39 10.64
C THR A 40 6.09 4.07 10.38
N ALA A 41 6.84 2.99 10.16
CA ALA A 41 6.26 1.64 10.07
C ALA A 41 5.45 1.25 11.33
N GLU A 42 5.81 1.77 12.50
CA GLU A 42 5.09 1.51 13.76
C GLU A 42 3.71 2.17 13.78
N PHE A 43 3.58 3.37 13.20
CA PHE A 43 2.28 4.02 13.04
C PHE A 43 1.33 3.13 12.24
N TYR A 44 1.78 2.66 11.07
CA TYR A 44 0.97 1.82 10.20
C TYR A 44 0.60 0.48 10.84
N ARG A 45 1.51 -0.15 11.59
CA ARG A 45 1.22 -1.37 12.35
C ARG A 45 0.23 -1.14 13.49
N LYS A 46 0.38 -0.04 14.22
CA LYS A 46 -0.47 0.31 15.38
C LYS A 46 -1.90 0.65 14.96
N PHE A 47 -2.06 1.33 13.83
CA PHE A 47 -3.34 1.79 13.32
C PHE A 47 -3.84 0.96 12.13
N LYS A 48 -3.36 -0.27 11.96
CA LYS A 48 -3.73 -1.10 10.81
C LYS A 48 -5.24 -1.34 10.68
N GLU A 49 -5.93 -1.63 11.79
CA GLU A 49 -7.37 -1.94 11.81
C GLU A 49 -8.22 -0.78 11.27
N PRO A 50 -8.11 0.46 11.80
CA PRO A 50 -8.85 1.58 11.23
C PRO A 50 -8.35 2.00 9.84
N LEU A 51 -7.10 1.73 9.47
CA LEU A 51 -6.55 2.12 8.15
C LEU A 51 -6.91 1.13 7.03
N MET A 52 -7.15 -0.13 7.36
CA MET A 52 -7.35 -1.21 6.40
C MET A 52 -8.39 -0.88 5.31
N PRO A 53 -9.64 -0.47 5.63
CA PRO A 53 -10.63 -0.20 4.58
C PRO A 53 -10.23 0.96 3.66
N TYR A 54 -9.50 1.95 4.19
CA TYR A 54 -9.01 3.08 3.40
C TYR A 54 -7.84 2.67 2.50
N MET A 55 -6.89 1.88 3.01
CA MET A 55 -5.77 1.38 2.24
C MET A 55 -6.22 0.46 1.11
N THR A 56 -7.08 -0.52 1.41
CA THR A 56 -7.62 -1.45 0.40
C THR A 56 -8.35 -0.69 -0.70
N ARG A 57 -9.22 0.26 -0.34
CA ARG A 57 -9.92 1.08 -1.32
C ARG A 57 -8.95 1.92 -2.14
N LEU A 58 -8.04 2.64 -1.49
CA LEU A 58 -7.09 3.54 -2.14
C LEU A 58 -6.25 2.82 -3.19
N PHE A 59 -5.65 1.68 -2.84
CA PHE A 59 -4.78 0.97 -3.77
C PHE A 59 -5.56 0.38 -4.93
N ASN A 60 -6.76 -0.16 -4.69
CA ASN A 60 -7.63 -0.64 -5.76
C ASN A 60 -8.11 0.48 -6.69
N ASP A 61 -8.41 1.66 -6.15
CA ASP A 61 -8.77 2.84 -6.96
C ASP A 61 -7.58 3.27 -7.84
N ILE A 62 -6.35 3.27 -7.30
CA ILE A 62 -5.13 3.60 -8.06
C ILE A 62 -4.88 2.59 -9.19
N ILE A 63 -5.01 1.28 -8.92
CA ILE A 63 -4.88 0.23 -9.95
C ILE A 63 -5.90 0.44 -11.08
N LYS A 64 -7.11 0.88 -10.75
CA LYS A 64 -8.17 1.20 -11.72
C LYS A 64 -7.95 2.53 -12.47
N GLY A 65 -6.84 3.23 -12.22
CA GLY A 65 -6.48 4.47 -12.90
C GLY A 65 -6.89 5.76 -12.18
N ALA A 66 -7.30 5.69 -10.91
CA ALA A 66 -7.49 6.91 -10.12
C ALA A 66 -6.13 7.60 -9.88
N PRO A 67 -6.11 8.95 -9.83
CA PRO A 67 -4.88 9.67 -9.52
C PRO A 67 -4.41 9.33 -8.11
N SER A 68 -3.09 9.16 -7.94
CA SER A 68 -2.51 9.01 -6.62
C SER A 68 -2.74 10.27 -5.77
N PRO A 69 -2.86 10.13 -4.43
CA PRO A 69 -2.94 11.27 -3.55
C PRO A 69 -1.74 12.20 -3.77
N LYS A 70 -2.02 13.49 -3.99
CA LYS A 70 -0.94 14.47 -4.10
C LYS A 70 -0.28 14.63 -2.73
N PRO A 71 1.06 14.71 -2.66
CA PRO A 71 1.74 15.00 -1.41
C PRO A 71 1.19 16.29 -0.81
N GLY A 72 0.96 16.28 0.50
CA GLY A 72 0.56 17.47 1.24
C GLY A 72 1.64 18.56 1.16
N PRO A 73 1.31 19.82 1.50
CA PRO A 73 2.30 20.88 1.57
C PRO A 73 3.42 20.46 2.54
N THR A 74 4.67 20.55 2.09
CA THR A 74 5.83 20.36 2.95
C THR A 74 5.78 21.39 4.08
N PRO A 75 5.84 20.97 5.35
CA PRO A 75 6.03 21.92 6.45
C PRO A 75 7.31 22.72 6.19
N LYS A 76 7.21 24.05 6.27
CA LYS A 76 8.37 24.96 6.18
C LYS A 76 9.25 24.85 7.42
#